data_AF-A0A7X2NMI8-F1
#
_entry.id   AF-A0A7X2NMI8-F1
#
_cell.length_a   1.000
_cell.length_b   1.000
_cell.length_c   1.000
_cell.angle_alpha   90.00
_cell.angle_beta   90.00
_cell.angle_gamma   90.00
#
_symmetry.space_group_name_H-M   'P 1'
#
loop_
_entity.id
_entity.type
_entity.pdbx_description
1 polymer ?
#
loop_
_entity_poly.entity_id
_entity_poly.type
_entity_poly.pdbx_seq_one_letter_code
_entity_poly.pdbx_strand_id
1 'polypeptide(L)'
;MRKVKLGETLSVKHGWSFKGEYFAESGEQSLLTPGNFYEKGGFKPNNGKERYYTDKYPEEYLCHKGDLVVAMTQQAEGLLGSTALVPEDNKYLHNQRIGLITCDETQLNKLFAYYLFMTKSVREQLERSASGTKVKHTSPERIYDVEVEIPDLFSQEKIAKLLMTIDGKISANLSINDNLAA
;
A
#
# COMPACT_ATOMS: atom_id res chain seq x y z
N MET A 1 14.23 -4.99 21.15
CA MET A 1 13.97 -4.43 19.82
C MET A 1 15.27 -4.44 19.03
N ARG A 2 15.22 -4.52 17.70
CA ARG A 2 16.38 -4.59 16.81
C ARG A 2 16.28 -3.50 15.75
N LYS A 3 17.38 -2.79 15.51
CA LYS A 3 17.50 -1.82 14.40
C LYS A 3 17.85 -2.55 13.11
N VAL A 4 17.12 -2.26 12.04
CA VAL A 4 17.33 -2.82 10.71
C VAL A 4 16.97 -1.77 9.66
N LYS A 5 17.53 -1.90 8.46
CA LYS A 5 16.99 -1.30 7.25
C LYS A 5 15.82 -2.14 6.73
N LEU A 6 14.79 -1.51 6.17
CA LEU A 6 13.65 -2.26 5.63
C LEU A 6 14.09 -3.27 4.55
N GLY A 7 15.07 -2.93 3.72
CA GLY A 7 15.60 -3.83 2.68
C GLY A 7 16.22 -5.13 3.18
N GLU A 8 16.52 -5.23 4.48
CA GLU A 8 16.98 -6.48 5.12
C GLU A 8 15.82 -7.43 5.47
N THR A 9 14.58 -6.95 5.41
CA THR A 9 13.38 -7.66 5.93
C THR A 9 12.22 -7.72 4.95
N LEU A 10 12.27 -6.96 3.85
CA LEU A 10 11.24 -6.97 2.81
C LEU A 10 11.84 -6.64 1.44
N SER A 11 11.11 -6.99 0.40
CA SER A 11 11.34 -6.55 -0.97
C SER A 11 10.14 -5.77 -1.50
N VAL A 12 10.39 -4.88 -2.45
CA VAL A 12 9.38 -4.08 -3.14
C VAL A 12 9.47 -4.32 -4.64
N LYS A 13 8.42 -4.92 -5.22
CA LYS A 13 8.29 -5.07 -6.67
C LYS A 13 7.67 -3.79 -7.26
N HIS A 14 8.29 -3.25 -8.30
CA HIS A 14 7.69 -2.19 -9.11
C HIS A 14 6.53 -2.73 -9.94
N GLY A 15 5.46 -1.94 -10.09
CA GLY A 15 4.35 -2.28 -10.98
C GLY A 15 4.67 -2.11 -12.46
N TRP A 16 3.76 -2.57 -13.31
CA TRP A 16 3.93 -2.55 -14.76
C TRP A 16 3.55 -1.20 -15.37
N SER A 17 4.19 -0.88 -16.50
CA SER A 17 3.91 0.32 -17.28
C SER A 17 2.81 0.06 -18.29
N PHE A 18 1.56 0.13 -17.82
CA PHE A 18 0.38 -0.04 -18.67
C PHE A 18 0.28 1.11 -19.68
N LYS A 19 0.13 0.78 -20.97
CA LYS A 19 0.01 1.78 -22.04
C LYS A 19 -1.35 2.48 -21.99
N GLY A 20 -1.33 3.82 -22.00
CA GLY A 20 -2.53 4.63 -21.86
C GLY A 20 -3.57 4.49 -22.97
N GLU A 21 -3.16 4.01 -24.16
CA GLU A 21 -4.07 3.79 -25.30
C GLU A 21 -5.13 2.70 -25.04
N TYR A 22 -4.89 1.81 -24.07
CA TYR A 22 -5.80 0.74 -23.68
C TYR A 22 -6.56 1.04 -22.38
N PHE A 23 -6.56 2.30 -21.93
CA PHE A 23 -7.34 2.69 -20.75
C PHE A 23 -8.81 2.87 -21.13
N ALA A 24 -9.69 2.28 -20.34
CA ALA A 24 -11.14 2.32 -20.56
C ALA A 24 -11.90 2.79 -19.30
N GLU A 25 -13.14 3.23 -19.51
CA GLU A 25 -14.06 3.63 -18.44
C GLU A 25 -14.80 2.45 -17.80
N SER A 26 -14.76 1.28 -18.44
CA SER A 26 -15.30 0.02 -17.93
C SER A 26 -14.41 -1.15 -18.35
N GLY A 27 -14.46 -2.23 -17.58
CA GLY A 27 -13.68 -3.45 -17.82
C GLY A 27 -13.72 -4.37 -16.62
N GLU A 28 -12.96 -5.45 -16.70
CA GLU A 28 -12.89 -6.45 -15.63
C GLU A 28 -11.91 -6.02 -14.52
N GLN A 29 -10.69 -5.64 -14.90
CA GLN A 29 -9.67 -5.22 -13.94
C GLN A 29 -9.34 -3.73 -14.03
N SER A 30 -9.28 -3.10 -12.85
CA SER A 30 -8.95 -1.69 -12.67
C SER A 30 -7.50 -1.49 -12.24
N LEU A 31 -6.89 -0.38 -12.64
CA LEU A 31 -5.53 -0.02 -12.26
C LEU A 31 -5.51 0.50 -10.82
N LEU A 32 -4.58 -0.02 -10.00
CA LEU A 32 -4.23 0.64 -8.75
C LEU A 32 -3.58 1.99 -9.05
N THR A 33 -4.00 3.01 -8.32
CA THR A 33 -3.45 4.35 -8.41
C THR A 33 -3.19 4.88 -7.00
N PRO A 34 -2.41 5.96 -6.83
CA PRO A 34 -2.29 6.58 -5.51
C PRO A 34 -3.65 7.02 -4.93
N GLY A 35 -4.67 7.27 -5.78
CA GLY A 35 -6.04 7.52 -5.34
C GLY A 35 -6.70 6.36 -4.56
N ASN A 36 -6.17 5.14 -4.67
CA ASN A 36 -6.65 3.97 -3.93
C ASN A 36 -6.12 3.87 -2.48
N PHE A 37 -5.46 4.91 -1.99
CA PHE A 37 -4.88 4.95 -0.65
C PHE A 37 -5.49 6.10 0.14
N TYR A 38 -5.77 5.88 1.42
CA TYR A 38 -5.91 6.98 2.36
C TYR A 38 -4.52 7.47 2.78
N GLU A 39 -4.39 8.75 3.09
CA GLU A 39 -3.12 9.37 3.52
C GLU A 39 -2.60 8.72 4.81
N LYS A 40 -3.52 8.35 5.71
CA LYS A 40 -3.23 7.66 6.97
C LYS A 40 -3.04 6.15 6.82
N GLY A 41 -3.20 5.60 5.61
CA GLY A 41 -3.16 4.16 5.35
C GLY A 41 -4.54 3.53 5.23
N GLY A 42 -4.58 2.36 4.58
CA GLY A 42 -5.81 1.66 4.23
C GLY A 42 -6.21 1.86 2.77
N PHE A 43 -7.03 0.92 2.28
CA PHE A 43 -7.50 0.91 0.91
C PHE A 43 -8.70 1.85 0.74
N LYS A 44 -8.62 2.74 -0.24
CA LYS A 44 -9.69 3.68 -0.61
C LYS A 44 -10.33 3.23 -1.93
N PRO A 45 -11.62 2.87 -1.94
CA PRO A 45 -12.36 2.66 -3.18
C PRO A 45 -12.35 3.92 -4.04
N ASN A 46 -12.15 3.76 -5.34
CA ASN A 46 -12.06 4.87 -6.29
C ASN A 46 -13.41 5.11 -6.99
N ASN A 47 -14.53 4.94 -6.28
CA ASN A 47 -15.89 4.87 -6.83
C ASN A 47 -16.16 5.91 -7.94
N GLY A 48 -16.28 5.44 -9.19
CA GLY A 48 -16.60 6.25 -10.36
C GLY A 48 -15.40 6.96 -11.00
N LYS A 49 -14.19 6.70 -10.52
CA LYS A 49 -12.91 7.23 -11.03
C LYS A 49 -11.93 6.12 -11.40
N GLU A 50 -12.35 4.87 -11.35
CA GLU A 50 -11.56 3.73 -11.79
C GLU A 50 -11.18 3.86 -13.27
N ARG A 51 -9.97 3.41 -13.60
CA ARG A 51 -9.52 3.23 -14.98
C ARG A 51 -9.23 1.76 -15.19
N TYR A 52 -9.86 1.18 -16.20
CA TYR A 52 -9.73 -0.23 -16.54
C TYR A 52 -8.69 -0.39 -17.65
N TYR A 53 -8.13 -1.60 -17.75
CA TYR A 53 -7.17 -1.95 -18.81
C TYR A 53 -7.72 -3.10 -19.64
N THR A 54 -7.69 -2.97 -20.96
CA THR A 54 -8.39 -3.90 -21.88
C THR A 54 -7.47 -4.70 -22.80
N ASP A 55 -6.16 -4.46 -22.76
CA ASP A 55 -5.17 -5.26 -23.49
C ASP A 55 -4.51 -6.30 -22.58
N LYS A 56 -3.66 -7.14 -23.16
CA LYS A 56 -2.89 -8.14 -22.44
C LYS A 56 -1.89 -7.50 -21.49
N TYR A 57 -1.75 -8.10 -20.32
CA TYR A 57 -0.76 -7.76 -19.31
C TYR A 57 -0.13 -9.05 -18.78
N PRO A 58 1.09 -8.99 -18.20
CA PRO A 58 1.67 -10.15 -17.54
C PRO A 58 0.89 -10.49 -16.27
N GLU A 59 0.51 -11.75 -16.08
CA GLU A 59 -0.34 -12.21 -14.96
C GLU A 59 0.24 -11.87 -13.59
N GLU A 60 1.56 -11.80 -13.46
CA GLU A 60 2.27 -11.41 -12.23
C GLU A 60 2.03 -9.97 -11.75
N TYR A 61 1.28 -9.16 -12.51
CA TYR A 61 0.81 -7.84 -12.13
C TYR A 61 -0.68 -7.80 -11.79
N LEU A 62 -1.35 -8.95 -11.77
CA LEU A 62 -2.67 -9.09 -11.18
C LEU A 62 -2.51 -9.20 -9.65
N CYS A 63 -3.14 -8.29 -8.91
CA CYS A 63 -3.10 -8.30 -7.46
C CYS A 63 -4.05 -9.34 -6.88
N HIS A 64 -3.65 -9.91 -5.75
CA HIS A 64 -4.44 -10.83 -4.95
C HIS A 64 -4.92 -10.15 -3.68
N LYS A 65 -6.02 -10.65 -3.12
CA LYS A 65 -6.53 -10.18 -1.85
C LYS A 65 -5.48 -10.35 -0.75
N GLY A 66 -5.25 -9.29 0.01
CA GLY A 66 -4.28 -9.25 1.10
C GLY A 66 -2.84 -8.98 0.65
N ASP A 67 -2.60 -8.69 -0.63
CA ASP A 67 -1.35 -8.09 -1.09
C ASP A 67 -1.13 -6.76 -0.36
N LEU A 68 0.08 -6.58 0.20
CA LEU A 68 0.47 -5.34 0.84
C LEU A 68 1.09 -4.42 -0.22
N VAL A 69 0.44 -3.30 -0.48
CA VAL A 69 0.89 -2.33 -1.47
C VAL A 69 1.26 -1.01 -0.81
N VAL A 70 2.16 -0.26 -1.44
CA VAL A 70 2.63 1.06 -0.97
C VAL A 70 2.57 2.11 -2.09
N ALA A 71 2.06 3.29 -1.78
CA ALA A 71 2.05 4.42 -2.69
C ALA A 71 3.47 4.99 -2.86
N MET A 72 4.02 4.91 -4.07
CA MET A 72 5.37 5.41 -4.39
C MET A 72 5.35 6.80 -5.05
N THR A 73 4.17 7.41 -5.21
CA THR A 73 3.99 8.75 -5.78
C THR A 73 2.99 9.56 -4.96
N GLN A 74 3.37 10.79 -4.63
CA GLN A 74 2.57 11.69 -3.81
C GLN A 74 1.64 12.54 -4.68
N GLN A 75 0.38 12.12 -4.78
CA GLN A 75 -0.69 12.91 -5.41
C GLN A 75 -1.38 13.88 -4.43
N ALA A 76 -1.31 13.59 -3.14
CA ALA A 76 -1.81 14.41 -2.03
C ALA A 76 -0.80 14.38 -0.89
N GLU A 77 -0.77 15.43 -0.07
CA GLU A 77 0.12 15.50 1.10
C GLU A 77 -0.11 14.33 2.06
N GLY A 78 0.96 13.69 2.52
CA GLY A 78 0.89 12.52 3.42
C GLY A 78 0.64 11.17 2.72
N LEU A 79 0.42 11.15 1.40
CA LEU A 79 0.16 9.92 0.66
C LEU A 79 1.42 9.08 0.40
N LEU A 80 2.59 9.70 0.29
CA LEU A 80 3.84 9.00 -0.01
C LEU A 80 4.16 7.98 1.10
N GLY A 81 4.46 6.74 0.71
CA GLY A 81 4.71 5.66 1.65
C GLY A 81 3.45 5.08 2.29
N SER A 82 2.25 5.48 1.83
CA SER A 82 1.00 4.95 2.39
C SER A 82 0.75 3.53 1.95
N THR A 83 0.39 2.69 2.92
CA THR A 83 0.17 1.27 2.71
C THR A 83 -1.31 0.93 2.70
N ALA A 84 -1.67 -0.06 1.90
CA ALA A 84 -3.01 -0.63 1.83
C ALA A 84 -2.93 -2.15 1.63
N LEU A 85 -3.97 -2.86 2.05
CA LEU A 85 -4.18 -4.26 1.70
C LEU A 85 -5.20 -4.32 0.56
N VAL A 86 -4.87 -5.06 -0.49
CA VAL A 86 -5.78 -5.26 -1.62
C VAL A 86 -7.03 -6.02 -1.14
N PRO A 87 -8.26 -5.53 -1.38
CA PRO A 87 -9.45 -6.08 -0.73
C PRO A 87 -10.06 -7.29 -1.45
N GLU A 88 -9.79 -7.45 -2.75
CA GLU A 88 -10.45 -8.41 -3.64
C GLU A 88 -9.44 -9.05 -4.59
N ASP A 89 -9.62 -10.33 -4.87
CA ASP A 89 -8.86 -11.08 -5.86
C ASP A 89 -9.25 -10.66 -7.27
N ASN A 90 -8.29 -10.73 -8.20
CA ASN A 90 -8.52 -10.62 -9.65
C ASN A 90 -9.20 -9.33 -10.13
N LYS A 91 -9.21 -8.26 -9.32
CA LYS A 91 -9.88 -6.98 -9.63
C LYS A 91 -8.92 -5.84 -9.93
N TYR A 92 -7.70 -5.92 -9.39
CA TYR A 92 -6.76 -4.80 -9.36
C TYR A 92 -5.46 -5.14 -10.06
N LEU A 93 -4.96 -4.20 -10.85
CA LEU A 93 -3.71 -4.31 -11.60
C LEU A 93 -2.62 -3.45 -10.95
N HIS A 94 -1.45 -4.05 -10.74
CA HIS A 94 -0.28 -3.46 -10.08
C HIS A 94 0.43 -2.44 -10.98
N ASN A 95 -0.01 -1.19 -10.89
CA ASN A 95 0.53 -0.06 -11.65
C ASN A 95 1.94 0.37 -11.20
N GLN A 96 2.76 0.86 -12.13
CA GLN A 96 4.13 1.37 -11.90
C GLN A 96 4.30 2.38 -10.75
N ARG A 97 3.26 3.13 -10.37
CA ARG A 97 3.31 4.11 -9.26
C ARG A 97 3.12 3.49 -7.88
N ILE A 98 2.83 2.20 -7.82
CA ILE A 98 2.54 1.43 -6.62
C ILE A 98 3.61 0.35 -6.45
N GLY A 99 4.12 0.18 -5.23
CA GLY A 99 5.03 -0.90 -4.88
C GLY A 99 4.25 -2.06 -4.27
N LEU A 100 4.57 -3.29 -4.66
CA LEU A 100 4.07 -4.49 -3.97
C LEU A 100 5.14 -4.91 -2.96
N ILE A 101 4.80 -4.92 -1.68
CA ILE A 101 5.69 -5.29 -0.59
C ILE A 101 5.56 -6.80 -0.33
N THR A 102 6.69 -7.50 -0.34
CA THR A 102 6.81 -8.88 0.14
C THR A 102 7.72 -8.91 1.35
N CYS A 103 7.20 -9.32 2.51
CA CYS A 103 7.98 -9.41 3.74
C CYS A 103 8.66 -10.78 3.86
N ASP A 104 9.89 -10.80 4.38
CA ASP A 104 10.44 -12.01 4.98
C ASP A 104 9.74 -12.23 6.32
N GLU A 105 8.72 -13.08 6.34
CA GLU A 105 7.89 -13.38 7.51
C GLU A 105 8.69 -14.04 8.67
N THR A 106 9.95 -14.45 8.43
CA THR A 106 10.85 -14.89 9.52
C THR A 106 11.45 -13.72 10.30
N GLN A 107 11.32 -12.48 9.79
CA GLN A 107 11.90 -11.26 10.36
C GLN A 107 10.85 -10.17 10.61
N LEU A 108 9.88 -10.06 9.70
CA LEU A 108 8.90 -8.98 9.67
C LEU A 108 7.53 -9.52 9.31
N ASN A 109 6.59 -9.43 10.25
CA ASN A 109 5.21 -9.79 10.01
C ASN A 109 4.55 -8.80 9.03
N LYS A 110 3.88 -9.27 7.96
CA LYS A 110 3.25 -8.39 6.96
C LYS A 110 2.25 -7.39 7.54
N LEU A 111 1.41 -7.79 8.49
CA LEU A 111 0.43 -6.88 9.10
C LEU A 111 1.12 -5.87 10.02
N PHE A 112 2.20 -6.26 10.69
CA PHE A 112 3.03 -5.30 11.41
C PHE A 112 3.69 -4.31 10.43
N ALA A 113 4.21 -4.78 9.28
CA ALA A 113 4.76 -3.93 8.23
C ALA A 113 3.74 -2.91 7.72
N TYR A 114 2.49 -3.33 7.50
CA TYR A 114 1.38 -2.43 7.14
C TYR A 114 1.30 -1.22 8.10
N TYR A 115 1.28 -1.45 9.42
CA TYR A 115 1.25 -0.38 10.42
C TYR A 115 2.59 0.36 10.58
N LEU A 116 3.71 -0.34 10.45
CA LEU A 116 5.05 0.23 10.56
C LEU A 116 5.25 1.36 9.54
N PHE A 117 4.81 1.16 8.30
CA PHE A 117 4.85 2.18 7.25
C PHE A 117 3.99 3.41 7.58
N MET A 118 2.96 3.28 8.43
CA MET A 118 2.11 4.39 8.84
C MET A 118 2.72 5.22 9.97
N THR A 119 3.80 4.75 10.58
CA THR A 119 4.47 5.51 11.64
C THR A 119 5.09 6.79 11.10
N LYS A 120 5.04 7.85 11.91
CA LYS A 120 5.64 9.15 11.57
C LYS A 120 7.12 9.03 11.17
N SER A 121 7.87 8.18 11.87
CA SER A 121 9.30 7.97 11.59
C SER A 121 9.54 7.44 10.18
N VAL A 122 8.80 6.40 9.75
CA VAL A 122 8.95 5.84 8.40
C VAL A 122 8.50 6.87 7.35
N ARG A 123 7.35 7.53 7.57
CA ARG A 123 6.84 8.54 6.63
C ARG A 123 7.80 9.71 6.44
N GLU A 124 8.40 10.23 7.51
CA GLU A 124 9.36 11.33 7.40
C GLU A 124 10.65 10.91 6.68
N GLN A 125 11.14 9.69 6.90
CA GLN A 125 12.33 9.19 6.18
C GLN A 125 12.07 9.06 4.68
N LEU A 126 10.91 8.52 4.30
CA LEU A 126 10.49 8.45 2.89
C LEU A 126 10.32 9.83 2.28
N GLU A 127 9.69 10.77 3.01
CA GLU A 127 9.46 12.13 2.53
C GLU A 127 10.77 12.92 2.30
N ARG A 128 11.76 12.72 3.19
CA ARG A 128 13.06 13.39 3.11
C ARG A 128 13.95 12.84 1.99
N SER A 129 13.85 11.55 1.71
CA SER A 129 14.62 10.89 0.65
C SER A 129 13.97 10.98 -0.73
N ALA A 130 12.68 11.36 -0.78
CA ALA A 130 11.91 11.47 -2.02
C ALA A 130 12.55 12.43 -3.04
N SER A 131 12.36 12.09 -4.32
CA SER A 131 12.72 12.95 -5.44
C SER A 131 11.53 13.79 -5.89
N GLY A 132 11.81 14.91 -6.58
CA GLY A 132 10.79 15.82 -7.10
C GLY A 132 10.38 16.90 -6.11
N THR A 133 10.09 18.10 -6.63
CA THR A 133 9.73 19.27 -5.82
C THR A 133 8.22 19.49 -5.71
N LYS A 134 7.48 19.39 -6.83
CA LYS A 134 6.02 19.56 -6.86
C LYS A 134 5.25 18.26 -6.59
N VAL A 135 5.72 17.17 -7.20
CA VAL A 135 5.20 15.82 -7.01
C VAL A 135 6.36 14.98 -6.52
N LYS A 136 6.21 14.37 -5.35
CA LYS A 136 7.26 13.58 -4.75
C LYS A 136 7.14 12.12 -5.15
N HIS A 137 8.29 11.50 -5.37
CA HIS A 137 8.41 10.11 -5.76
C HIS A 137 9.43 9.40 -4.89
N THR A 138 9.09 8.21 -4.42
CA THR A 138 10.05 7.28 -3.82
C THR A 138 10.34 6.12 -4.80
N SER A 139 11.29 5.28 -4.43
CA SER A 139 11.65 4.06 -5.17
C SER A 139 11.94 2.93 -4.17
N PRO A 140 11.95 1.65 -4.60
CA PRO A 140 12.35 0.53 -3.78
C PRO A 140 13.65 0.77 -3.04
N GLU A 141 14.67 1.33 -3.69
CA GLU A 141 15.99 1.60 -3.07
C GLU A 141 15.86 2.56 -1.88
N ARG A 142 15.06 3.61 -2.03
CA ARG A 142 14.80 4.56 -0.92
C ARG A 142 13.98 3.93 0.18
N ILE A 143 13.03 3.05 -0.14
CA ILE A 143 12.25 2.30 0.85
C ILE A 143 13.20 1.37 1.61
N TYR A 144 14.10 0.68 0.92
CA TYR A 144 15.07 -0.22 1.52
C TYR A 144 16.01 0.48 2.50
N ASP A 145 16.37 1.72 2.23
CA ASP A 145 17.24 2.52 3.10
C ASP A 145 16.58 3.07 4.36
N VAL A 146 15.25 2.96 4.51
CA VAL A 146 14.56 3.41 5.73
C VAL A 146 15.00 2.55 6.91
N GLU A 147 15.44 3.22 7.98
CA GLU A 147 15.84 2.57 9.22
C GLU A 147 14.67 2.50 10.20
N VAL A 148 14.45 1.30 10.76
CA VAL A 148 13.38 1.03 11.72
C VAL A 148 13.90 0.24 12.91
N GLU A 149 13.21 0.39 14.04
CA GLU A 149 13.40 -0.44 15.21
C GLU A 149 12.18 -1.34 15.38
N ILE A 150 12.37 -2.65 15.22
CA ILE A 150 11.28 -3.63 15.25
C ILE A 150 11.42 -4.57 16.46
N PRO A 151 10.32 -4.97 17.11
CA PRO A 151 10.37 -5.96 18.19
C PRO A 151 10.53 -7.37 17.62
N ASP A 152 10.62 -8.38 18.50
CA ASP A 152 10.58 -9.78 18.09
C ASP A 152 9.25 -10.14 17.38
N LEU A 153 9.24 -11.20 16.57
CA LEU A 153 8.08 -11.61 15.77
C LEU A 153 6.80 -11.80 16.61
N PHE A 154 6.92 -12.39 17.80
CA PHE A 154 5.77 -12.62 18.67
C PHE A 154 5.12 -11.31 19.13
N SER A 155 5.95 -10.32 19.48
CA SER A 155 5.47 -8.97 19.77
C SER A 155 4.87 -8.28 18.54
N GLN A 156 5.48 -8.43 17.35
CA GLN A 156 4.95 -7.88 16.10
C GLN A 156 3.55 -8.41 15.81
N GLU A 157 3.34 -9.73 15.89
CA GLU A 157 2.04 -10.38 15.68
C GLU A 157 0.97 -9.87 16.65
N LYS A 158 1.31 -9.74 17.94
CA LYS A 158 0.39 -9.21 18.96
C LYS A 158 -0.04 -7.78 18.66
N ILE A 159 0.91 -6.92 18.31
CA ILE A 159 0.64 -5.52 17.97
C ILE A 159 -0.24 -5.46 16.73
N ALA A 160 0.14 -6.16 15.66
CA ALA A 160 -0.59 -6.14 14.40
C ALA A 160 -2.02 -6.67 14.56
N LYS A 161 -2.21 -7.77 15.30
CA LYS A 161 -3.53 -8.34 15.57
C LYS A 161 -4.43 -7.38 16.36
N LEU A 162 -3.88 -6.71 17.37
CA LEU A 162 -4.61 -5.72 18.17
C LEU A 162 -5.07 -4.55 17.28
N LEU A 163 -4.15 -3.96 16.51
CA LEU A 163 -4.47 -2.83 15.63
C LEU A 163 -5.49 -3.22 14.56
N MET A 164 -5.32 -4.39 13.93
CA MET A 164 -6.26 -4.89 12.91
C MET A 164 -7.66 -5.14 13.49
N THR A 165 -7.74 -5.61 14.73
CA THR A 165 -9.03 -5.78 15.43
C THR A 165 -9.72 -4.43 15.65
N ILE A 166 -8.95 -3.38 15.98
CA ILE A 166 -9.48 -2.03 16.18
C ILE A 166 -9.96 -1.45 14.84
N ASP A 167 -9.16 -1.57 13.78
CA ASP A 167 -9.55 -1.10 12.44
C ASP A 167 -10.80 -1.80 11.91
N GLY A 168 -10.94 -3.11 12.19
CA GLY A 168 -12.16 -3.86 11.88
C GLY A 168 -13.39 -3.30 12.59
N LYS A 169 -13.27 -2.92 13.87
CA LYS A 169 -14.37 -2.28 14.61
C LYS A 169 -14.70 -0.88 14.08
N ILE A 170 -13.69 -0.09 13.73
CA ILE A 170 -13.89 1.24 13.13
C ILE A 170 -14.66 1.09 11.82
N SER A 171 -14.22 0.18 10.95
CA SER A 171 -14.85 -0.07 9.65
C SER A 171 -16.30 -0.53 9.80
N ALA A 172 -16.59 -1.44 10.74
CA ALA A 172 -17.96 -1.88 11.02
C ALA A 172 -18.85 -0.72 11.50
N ASN A 173 -18.35 0.12 12.40
CA ASN A 173 -19.10 1.28 12.89
C ASN A 173 -19.38 2.31 11.80
N LEU A 174 -18.42 2.58 10.91
CA LEU A 174 -18.62 3.47 9.76
C LEU A 174 -19.71 2.93 8.83
N SER A 175 -19.67 1.64 8.51
CA SER A 175 -20.71 1.01 7.67
C SER A 175 -22.11 1.09 8.29
N ILE A 176 -22.22 0.93 9.62
CA ILE A 176 -23.50 1.10 10.33
C ILE A 176 -23.99 2.55 10.20
N ASN A 177 -23.12 3.53 10.42
CA ASN A 177 -23.48 4.94 10.32
C ASN A 177 -23.92 5.33 8.91
N ASP A 178 -23.24 4.83 7.88
CA ASP A 178 -23.60 5.09 6.49
C ASP A 178 -24.99 4.51 6.16
N ASN A 179 -25.32 3.32 6.66
CA ASN A 179 -26.64 2.71 6.50
C ASN A 179 -27.76 3.43 7.25
N LEU A 180 -27.45 4.14 8.34
CA LEU A 180 -28.42 4.93 9.10
C LEU A 180 -28.67 6.32 8.50
N ALA A 181 -27.73 6.82 7.70
CA ALA A 181 -27.82 8.12 7.04
C ALA A 181 -28.46 8.06 5.64
N ALA A 182 -28.71 6.86 5.11
CA ALA A 182 -29.36 6.58 3.82
C ALA A 182 -30.88 6.39 3.98
#